data_AF-A0A962BQN8-F1
#
_entry.id   AF-A0A962BQN8-F1
#
_cell.length_a   1.000
_cell.length_b   1.000
_cell.length_c   1.000
_cell.angle_alpha   90.00
_cell.angle_beta   90.00
_cell.angle_gamma   90.00
#
_symmetry.space_group_name_H-M   'P 1'
#
loop_
_entity.id
_entity.type
_entity.pdbx_description
1 polymer ?
#
loop_
_entity_poly.entity_id
_entity_poly.type
_entity_poly.pdbx_seq_one_letter_code
_entity_poly.pdbx_strand_id
1 'polypeptide(L)'
;MDTHTETNNKVKSGEKKTAAAMPLAPLLPQERSQALMQLIKLTQGLSTLADKEAQALARNDMLTFSILQDEKELLTGRYVRASEEFRNRLEDFRGADPTLLDRLITLQKDLGDKSADNNQVISRIYQKARKTTQSALVTVQELAQRHKLSSEETAPANTEKQES
;
A
#
# COMPACT_ATOMS: atom_id res chain seq x y z
N MET A 1 -60.77 -46.93 -19.63
CA MET A 1 -60.01 -47.65 -20.67
C MET A 1 -58.67 -46.97 -20.78
N ASP A 2 -57.62 -47.78 -20.64
CA ASP A 2 -56.25 -47.61 -21.16
C ASP A 2 -55.46 -46.37 -20.68
N THR A 3 -54.56 -46.49 -19.69
CA THR A 3 -53.21 -47.12 -19.67
C THR A 3 -52.10 -46.29 -20.32
N HIS A 4 -50.94 -46.39 -19.67
CA HIS A 4 -49.56 -46.11 -20.12
C HIS A 4 -48.96 -44.74 -19.75
N THR A 5 -48.09 -44.70 -18.71
CA THR A 5 -46.61 -44.88 -18.72
C THR A 5 -45.90 -43.66 -19.35
N GLU A 6 -44.76 -43.14 -18.90
CA GLU A 6 -43.64 -43.67 -18.12
C GLU A 6 -42.68 -42.52 -17.73
N THR A 7 -41.88 -42.77 -16.67
CA THR A 7 -40.45 -42.42 -16.47
C THR A 7 -39.93 -41.03 -16.89
N ASN A 8 -39.45 -40.20 -15.95
CA ASN A 8 -38.12 -40.25 -15.30
C ASN A 8 -37.25 -39.11 -15.83
N ASN A 9 -36.79 -38.18 -14.98
CA ASN A 9 -35.35 -37.95 -14.91
C ASN A 9 -34.91 -37.24 -13.63
N LYS A 10 -34.03 -37.96 -12.94
CA LYS A 10 -33.17 -37.58 -11.84
C LYS A 10 -32.01 -36.75 -12.36
N VAL A 11 -31.83 -35.52 -11.89
CA VAL A 11 -30.49 -34.93 -11.75
C VAL A 11 -30.42 -34.09 -10.48
N LYS A 12 -29.71 -34.64 -9.49
CA LYS A 12 -29.06 -33.89 -8.42
C LYS A 12 -28.13 -32.85 -9.05
N SER A 13 -28.35 -31.59 -8.75
CA SER A 13 -27.31 -30.56 -8.78
C SER A 13 -27.50 -29.79 -7.48
N GLY A 14 -26.81 -30.19 -6.41
CA GLY A 14 -25.51 -29.59 -6.18
C GLY A 14 -25.72 -28.24 -5.51
N GLU A 15 -26.34 -28.22 -4.33
CA GLU A 15 -26.31 -27.07 -3.43
C GLU A 15 -24.86 -26.84 -3.00
N LYS A 16 -24.11 -26.10 -3.84
CA LYS A 16 -22.96 -25.37 -3.38
C LYS A 16 -23.49 -24.37 -2.37
N LYS A 17 -23.42 -24.75 -1.10
CA LYS A 17 -23.48 -23.86 0.06
C LYS A 17 -22.33 -22.85 -0.12
N THR A 18 -22.56 -21.82 -0.93
CA THR A 18 -21.77 -20.60 -0.91
C THR A 18 -21.81 -20.13 0.53
N ALA A 19 -20.66 -20.20 1.19
CA ALA A 19 -20.46 -19.53 2.46
C ALA A 19 -20.75 -18.06 2.20
N ALA A 20 -21.99 -17.64 2.48
CA ALA A 20 -22.35 -16.25 2.55
C ALA A 20 -21.37 -15.64 3.55
N ALA A 21 -20.48 -14.78 3.06
CA ALA A 21 -19.65 -13.95 3.92
C ALA A 21 -20.61 -13.31 4.91
N MET A 22 -20.48 -13.66 6.19
CA MET A 22 -21.26 -13.01 7.25
C MET A 22 -21.12 -11.50 7.04
N PRO A 23 -22.24 -10.74 6.99
CA PRO A 23 -22.15 -9.31 6.78
C PRO A 23 -21.28 -8.75 7.91
N LEU A 24 -20.09 -8.27 7.54
CA LEU A 24 -19.18 -7.62 8.47
C LEU A 24 -19.97 -6.50 9.14
N ALA A 25 -20.00 -6.49 10.47
CA ALA A 25 -20.77 -5.54 11.24
C ALA A 25 -20.47 -4.10 10.77
N PRO A 26 -21.49 -3.24 10.65
CA PRO A 26 -21.32 -1.87 10.17
C PRO A 26 -20.35 -1.11 11.09
N LEU A 27 -19.38 -0.43 10.49
CA LEU A 27 -18.40 0.39 11.22
C LEU A 27 -19.00 1.72 11.68
N LEU A 28 -19.94 2.27 10.92
CA LEU A 28 -20.63 3.50 11.28
C LEU A 28 -21.91 3.22 12.08
N PRO A 29 -22.08 3.86 13.25
CA PRO A 29 -23.35 3.85 13.97
C PRO A 29 -24.55 4.26 13.11
N GLN A 30 -25.75 3.83 13.47
CA GLN A 30 -26.98 4.30 12.81
C GLN A 30 -27.20 5.80 13.02
N GLU A 31 -26.91 6.33 14.21
CA GLU A 31 -27.09 7.75 14.51
C GLU A 31 -26.06 8.60 13.73
N ARG A 32 -26.56 9.66 13.10
CA ARG A 32 -25.85 10.44 12.07
C ARG A 32 -24.69 11.23 12.66
N SER A 33 -24.90 11.86 13.80
CA SER A 33 -23.90 12.69 14.48
C SER A 33 -22.74 11.81 14.95
N GLN A 34 -23.05 10.65 15.52
CA GLN A 34 -22.09 9.63 15.94
C GLN A 34 -21.34 9.03 14.75
N ALA A 35 -22.01 8.76 13.63
CA ALA A 35 -21.36 8.30 12.40
C ALA A 35 -20.37 9.33 11.86
N LEU A 36 -20.74 10.61 11.83
CA LEU A 36 -19.83 11.70 11.43
C LEU A 36 -18.67 11.85 12.41
N MET A 37 -18.92 11.80 13.71
CA MET A 37 -17.85 11.83 14.72
C MET A 37 -16.88 10.66 14.57
N GLN A 38 -17.39 9.47 14.24
CA GLN A 38 -16.55 8.29 14.00
C GLN A 38 -15.68 8.47 12.74
N LEU A 39 -16.23 9.00 11.65
CA LEU A 39 -15.45 9.36 10.46
C LEU A 39 -14.37 10.40 10.78
N ILE A 40 -14.73 11.48 11.49
CA ILE A 40 -13.80 12.51 11.94
C ILE A 40 -12.65 11.89 12.74
N LYS A 41 -12.96 10.98 13.68
CA LYS A 41 -11.97 10.30 14.51
C LYS A 41 -11.02 9.44 13.67
N LEU A 42 -11.54 8.72 12.68
CA LEU A 42 -10.73 7.93 11.76
C LEU A 42 -9.81 8.83 10.91
N THR A 43 -10.33 9.93 10.37
CA THR A 43 -9.55 10.90 9.59
C THR A 43 -8.47 11.58 10.44
N GLN A 44 -8.78 11.94 11.69
CA GLN A 44 -7.78 12.47 12.64
C GLN A 44 -6.69 11.46 12.96
N GLY A 45 -7.05 10.19 13.13
CA GLY A 45 -6.07 9.13 13.33
C GLY A 45 -5.12 9.01 12.13
N LEU A 46 -5.65 9.06 10.91
CA LEU A 46 -4.83 9.05 9.69
C LEU A 46 -3.95 10.30 9.57
N SER A 47 -4.47 11.49 9.89
CA SER A 47 -3.69 12.74 9.85
C SER A 47 -2.54 12.71 10.88
N THR A 48 -2.81 12.21 12.10
CA THR A 48 -1.79 12.00 13.13
C THR A 48 -0.72 11.01 12.67
N LEU A 49 -1.13 9.93 12.00
CA LEU A 49 -0.19 8.95 11.47
C LEU A 49 0.67 9.54 10.36
N ALA A 50 0.08 10.34 9.46
CA ALA A 50 0.83 11.07 8.43
C ALA A 50 1.86 12.05 9.04
N ASP A 51 1.53 12.73 10.14
CA ASP A 51 2.48 13.58 10.86
C ASP A 51 3.64 12.77 11.45
N LYS A 52 3.36 11.59 12.02
CA LYS A 52 4.40 10.68 12.54
C LYS A 52 5.28 10.14 11.43
N GLU A 53 4.71 9.79 10.28
CA GLU A 53 5.45 9.38 9.09
C GLU A 53 6.41 10.50 8.65
N ALA A 54 5.92 11.74 8.56
CA ALA A 54 6.74 12.90 8.20
C ALA A 54 7.95 13.04 9.13
N GLN A 55 7.74 12.89 10.45
CA GLN A 55 8.82 12.93 11.45
C GLN A 55 9.82 11.79 11.30
N ALA A 56 9.34 10.57 11.05
CA ALA A 56 10.20 9.40 10.83
C ALA A 56 11.06 9.59 9.56
N LEU A 57 10.45 10.06 8.47
CA LEU A 57 11.14 10.38 7.22
C LEU A 57 12.18 11.48 7.41
N ALA A 58 11.84 12.56 8.13
CA ALA A 58 12.77 13.66 8.41
C ALA A 58 14.00 13.21 9.22
N ARG A 59 13.84 12.20 10.09
CA ARG A 59 14.92 11.61 10.89
C ARG A 59 15.66 10.48 10.18
N ASN A 60 15.26 10.12 8.96
CA ASN A 60 15.71 8.91 8.25
C ASN A 60 15.51 7.62 9.05
N ASP A 61 14.51 7.60 9.95
CA ASP A 61 14.16 6.43 10.75
C ASP A 61 13.22 5.51 9.96
N MET A 62 13.83 4.71 9.08
CA MET A 62 13.09 3.80 8.20
C MET A 62 12.43 2.64 8.96
N LEU A 63 12.95 2.28 10.14
CA LEU A 63 12.35 1.23 10.97
C LEU A 63 11.01 1.71 11.54
N THR A 64 11.01 2.89 12.18
CA THR A 64 9.76 3.50 12.67
C THR A 64 8.80 3.76 11.53
N PHE A 65 9.29 4.24 10.38
CA PHE A 65 8.45 4.45 9.20
C PHE A 65 7.77 3.15 8.72
N SER A 66 8.48 2.02 8.72
CA SER A 66 7.91 0.71 8.35
C SER A 66 6.81 0.26 9.31
N ILE A 67 7.01 0.42 10.62
CA ILE A 67 5.99 0.08 11.62
C ILE A 67 4.73 0.93 11.43
N LEU A 68 4.91 2.22 11.12
CA LEU A 68 3.79 3.12 10.84
C LEU A 68 3.01 2.72 9.57
N GLN A 69 3.62 2.05 8.58
CA GLN A 69 2.90 1.55 7.40
C GLN A 69 1.89 0.46 7.77
N ASP A 70 2.25 -0.46 8.66
CA ASP A 70 1.35 -1.54 9.11
C ASP A 70 0.14 -0.95 9.85
N GLU A 71 0.39 0.03 10.72
CA GLU A 71 -0.68 0.78 11.41
C GLU A 71 -1.58 1.54 10.42
N LYS A 72 -0.97 2.16 9.39
CA LYS A 72 -1.67 2.90 8.34
C LYS A 72 -2.58 2.01 7.53
N GLU A 73 -2.14 0.81 7.17
CA GLU A 73 -2.94 -0.14 6.39
C GLU A 73 -4.23 -0.50 7.14
N LEU A 74 -4.10 -0.86 8.42
CA LEU A 74 -5.24 -1.19 9.28
C LEU A 74 -6.23 -0.02 9.38
N LEU A 75 -5.71 1.18 9.65
CA LEU A 75 -6.56 2.36 9.87
C LEU A 75 -7.20 2.85 8.56
N THR A 76 -6.46 2.79 7.44
CA THR A 76 -6.96 3.13 6.11
C THR A 76 -8.06 2.15 5.70
N GLY A 77 -7.89 0.85 5.94
CA GLY A 77 -8.92 -0.14 5.68
C GLY A 77 -10.23 0.18 6.42
N ARG A 78 -10.16 0.59 7.69
CA ARG A 78 -11.34 1.03 8.46
C ARG A 78 -11.95 2.32 7.89
N TYR A 79 -11.12 3.30 7.55
CA TYR A 79 -11.58 4.57 6.99
C TYR A 79 -12.27 4.40 5.62
N VAL A 80 -11.70 3.57 4.74
CA VAL A 80 -12.28 3.28 3.41
C VAL A 80 -13.66 2.64 3.57
N ARG A 81 -13.77 1.60 4.41
CA ARG A 81 -15.04 0.92 4.66
C ARG A 81 -16.07 1.86 5.30
N ALA A 82 -15.68 2.66 6.29
CA ALA A 82 -16.54 3.67 6.87
C ALA A 82 -17.00 4.71 5.83
N SER A 83 -16.10 5.13 4.93
CA SER A 83 -16.44 6.07 3.85
C SER A 83 -17.41 5.47 2.83
N GLU A 84 -17.28 4.17 2.53
CA GLU A 84 -18.24 3.45 1.69
C GLU A 84 -19.61 3.36 2.36
N GLU A 85 -19.67 3.00 3.64
CA GLU A 85 -20.92 2.98 4.40
C GLU A 85 -21.59 4.36 4.44
N PHE A 86 -20.82 5.43 4.61
CA PHE A 86 -21.31 6.80 4.57
C PHE A 86 -21.91 7.15 3.20
N ARG A 87 -21.22 6.83 2.10
CA ARG A 87 -21.72 7.08 0.73
C ARG A 87 -22.99 6.30 0.44
N ASN A 88 -23.08 5.05 0.92
CA ASN A 88 -24.27 4.22 0.74
C ASN A 88 -25.48 4.74 1.53
N ARG A 89 -25.25 5.58 2.54
CA ARG A 89 -26.27 6.15 3.43
C ARG A 89 -26.40 7.67 3.30
N LEU A 90 -25.96 8.24 2.19
CA LEU A 90 -25.82 9.70 2.03
C LEU A 90 -27.13 10.47 2.28
N GLU A 91 -28.27 9.86 1.92
CA GLU A 91 -29.61 10.41 2.18
C GLU A 91 -29.91 10.58 3.68
N ASP A 92 -29.43 9.67 4.53
CA ASP A 92 -29.59 9.79 5.98
C ASP A 92 -28.95 11.10 6.49
N PHE A 93 -27.84 11.52 5.87
CA PHE A 93 -27.04 12.68 6.30
C PHE A 93 -27.53 14.04 5.77
N ARG A 94 -28.63 14.12 5.01
CA ARG A 94 -29.15 15.39 4.45
C ARG A 94 -29.54 16.46 5.48
N GLY A 95 -29.64 16.11 6.75
CA GLY A 95 -29.86 17.04 7.87
C GLY A 95 -28.82 16.91 8.97
N ALA A 96 -27.61 16.44 8.64
CA ALA A 96 -26.53 16.36 9.59
C ALA A 96 -26.01 17.76 9.96
N ASP A 97 -25.36 17.86 11.12
CA ASP A 97 -24.79 19.11 11.61
C ASP A 97 -23.75 19.66 10.60
N PRO A 98 -23.97 20.85 10.02
CA PRO A 98 -23.06 21.47 9.07
C PRO A 98 -21.65 21.66 9.63
N THR A 99 -21.51 21.89 10.94
CA THR A 99 -20.21 22.10 11.58
C THR A 99 -19.38 20.82 11.60
N LEU A 100 -20.01 19.65 11.76
CA LEU A 100 -19.34 18.36 11.70
C LEU A 100 -18.91 18.04 10.26
N LEU A 101 -19.73 18.37 9.27
CA LEU A 101 -19.40 18.18 7.87
C LEU A 101 -18.21 19.07 7.45
N ASP A 102 -18.24 20.36 7.81
CA ASP A 102 -17.15 21.30 7.51
C ASP A 102 -15.83 20.87 8.16
N ARG A 103 -15.90 20.42 9.43
CA ARG A 103 -14.75 19.85 10.13
C ARG A 103 -14.20 18.62 9.42
N LEU A 104 -15.07 17.70 8.98
CA LEU A 104 -14.66 16.50 8.26
C LEU A 104 -13.98 16.86 6.93
N ILE A 105 -14.55 17.80 6.17
CA ILE A 105 -13.98 18.28 4.89
C ILE A 105 -12.59 18.88 5.12
N THR A 106 -12.46 19.75 6.12
CA THR A 106 -11.18 20.38 6.46
C THR A 106 -10.12 19.34 6.82
N LEU A 107 -10.47 18.35 7.64
CA LEU A 107 -9.56 17.27 8.03
C LEU A 107 -9.18 16.38 6.84
N GLN A 108 -10.12 16.09 5.93
CA GLN A 108 -9.84 15.30 4.74
C GLN A 108 -8.88 16.03 3.79
N LYS A 109 -9.03 17.35 3.66
CA LYS A 109 -8.10 18.18 2.89
C LYS A 109 -6.70 18.16 3.52
N ASP A 110 -6.60 18.44 4.81
CA ASP A 110 -5.33 18.41 5.56
C ASP A 110 -4.62 17.05 5.44
N LEU A 111 -5.37 15.95 5.60
CA LEU A 111 -4.84 14.61 5.41
C LEU A 111 -4.30 14.38 3.98
N GLY A 112 -5.02 14.88 2.97
CA GLY A 112 -4.61 14.80 1.57
C GLY A 112 -3.28 15.52 1.32
N ASP A 113 -3.17 16.75 1.81
CA ASP A 113 -1.96 17.58 1.67
C ASP A 113 -0.76 16.91 2.36
N LYS A 114 -0.91 16.47 3.62
CA LYS A 114 0.15 15.76 4.37
C LYS A 114 0.59 14.46 3.69
N SER A 115 -0.37 13.70 3.18
CA SER A 115 -0.07 12.43 2.47
C SER A 115 0.70 12.69 1.18
N ALA A 116 0.36 13.75 0.45
CA ALA A 116 1.07 14.14 -0.78
C ALA A 116 2.52 14.54 -0.48
N ASP A 117 2.74 15.33 0.58
CA ASP A 117 4.08 15.74 1.01
C ASP A 117 4.95 14.55 1.40
N ASN A 118 4.42 13.61 2.19
CA ASN A 118 5.13 12.38 2.57
C ASN A 118 5.54 11.56 1.34
N ASN A 119 4.61 11.37 0.39
CA ASN A 119 4.87 10.65 -0.85
C ASN A 119 5.96 11.32 -1.71
N GLN A 120 6.02 12.65 -1.70
CA GLN A 120 7.06 13.39 -2.40
C GLN A 120 8.44 13.15 -1.77
N VAL A 121 8.53 13.13 -0.44
CA VAL A 121 9.78 12.82 0.28
C VAL A 121 10.25 11.40 -0.04
N ILE A 122 9.36 10.41 0.04
CA ILE A 122 9.67 9.00 -0.28
C ILE A 122 10.16 8.87 -1.72
N SER A 123 9.49 9.55 -2.66
CA SER A 123 9.89 9.55 -4.07
C SER A 123 11.32 10.08 -4.25
N ARG A 124 11.71 11.14 -3.52
CA ARG A 124 13.08 11.67 -3.57
C ARG A 124 14.09 10.69 -2.98
N ILE A 125 13.76 10.05 -1.85
CA ILE A 125 14.61 9.02 -1.22
C ILE A 125 14.86 7.87 -2.21
N TYR A 126 13.80 7.37 -2.84
CA TYR A 126 13.89 6.30 -3.84
C TYR A 126 14.77 6.69 -5.02
N GLN A 127 14.57 7.88 -5.59
CA GLN A 127 15.38 8.36 -6.73
C GLN A 127 16.87 8.51 -6.36
N LYS A 128 17.16 8.99 -5.14
CA LYS A 128 18.54 9.08 -4.63
C LYS A 128 19.16 7.69 -4.51
N ALA A 129 18.46 6.74 -3.89
CA ALA A 129 18.94 5.37 -3.75
C ALA A 129 19.23 4.73 -5.11
N ARG A 130 18.31 4.88 -6.08
CA ARG A 130 18.48 4.37 -7.45
C ARG A 130 19.73 4.93 -8.13
N LYS A 131 19.95 6.25 -8.05
CA LYS A 131 21.13 6.90 -8.63
C LYS A 131 22.43 6.39 -7.98
N THR A 132 22.46 6.31 -6.65
CA THR A 132 23.63 5.79 -5.92
C THR A 132 23.97 4.36 -6.34
N THR A 133 22.98 3.47 -6.42
CA THR A 133 23.18 2.08 -6.87
C THR A 133 23.70 2.03 -8.30
N GLN A 134 23.12 2.83 -9.21
CA GLN A 134 23.56 2.87 -10.59
C GLN A 134 25.01 3.36 -10.72
N SER A 135 25.37 4.45 -10.03
CA SER A 135 26.75 4.96 -10.02
C SER A 135 27.73 3.94 -9.45
N ALA A 136 27.37 3.27 -8.35
CA ALA A 136 28.22 2.23 -7.74
C ALA A 136 28.46 1.05 -8.70
N LEU A 137 27.43 0.59 -9.41
CA LEU A 137 27.57 -0.48 -10.41
C LEU A 137 28.50 -0.08 -11.55
N VAL A 138 28.39 1.16 -12.05
CA VAL A 138 29.30 1.68 -13.09
C VAL A 138 30.73 1.74 -12.57
N THR A 139 30.96 2.25 -11.36
CA THR A 139 32.30 2.32 -10.76
C THR A 139 32.91 0.92 -10.59
N VAL A 140 32.13 -0.06 -10.13
CA VAL A 140 32.58 -1.45 -10.01
C VAL A 140 32.94 -2.03 -11.39
N GLN A 141 32.16 -1.73 -12.42
CA GLN A 141 32.45 -2.16 -13.80
C GLN A 141 33.74 -1.52 -14.34
N GLU A 142 33.94 -0.21 -14.14
CA GLU A 142 35.16 0.49 -14.56
C GLU A 142 36.40 -0.05 -13.85
N LEU A 143 36.31 -0.31 -12.54
CA LEU A 143 37.40 -0.93 -11.78
C LEU A 143 37.72 -2.34 -12.29
N ALA A 144 36.70 -3.15 -12.56
CA ALA A 144 36.88 -4.50 -13.11
C ALA A 144 37.53 -4.47 -14.51
N GLN A 145 37.16 -3.50 -15.36
CA GLN A 145 37.78 -3.32 -16.68
C GLN A 145 39.24 -2.89 -16.59
N ARG A 146 39.58 -1.96 -15.69
CA ARG A 146 40.97 -1.53 -15.45
C ARG A 146 41.85 -2.69 -14.93
N HIS A 147 41.33 -3.54 -14.06
CA HIS A 147 42.09 -4.69 -13.54
C HIS A 147 42.31 -5.81 -14.57
N LYS A 148 41.38 -6.00 -15.51
CA LYS A 148 41.57 -6.97 -16.63
C LYS A 148 42.72 -6.56 -17.55
N LEU A 149 42.89 -5.28 -17.82
CA LEU A 149 43.96 -4.77 -18.70
C LEU A 149 45.35 -4.83 -18.04
N SER A 150 45.43 -4.77 -16.70
CA SER A 150 46.72 -4.82 -15.99
C SER A 150 47.29 -6.23 -15.81
N SER A 151 46.54 -7.28 -16.16
CA SER A 151 46.94 -8.69 -15.97
C SER A 151 47.60 -9.31 -17.21
N GLU A 152 47.68 -8.59 -18.33
CA GLU A 152 48.22 -9.08 -19.61
C GLU A 152 49.65 -8.62 -19.91
N GLU A 153 50.27 -7.82 -19.04
CA GLU A 153 51.62 -7.28 -19.26
C GLU A 153 52.63 -7.87 -18.26
N THR A 154 52.84 -9.19 -18.31
CA THR A 154 54.13 -9.86 -18.06
C THR A 154 53.99 -11.35 -18.43
N ALA A 155 53.97 -11.67 -19.73
CA ALA A 155 54.34 -13.01 -20.18
C ALA A 155 55.87 -13.03 -20.34
N PRO A 156 56.63 -13.87 -19.59
CA PRO A 156 58.06 -13.98 -19.83
C PRO A 156 58.28 -14.61 -21.21
N ALA A 157 59.04 -13.89 -22.05
CA ALA A 157 59.47 -14.35 -23.34
C ALA A 157 60.30 -15.65 -23.22
N ASN A 158 60.00 -16.59 -24.11
CA ASN A 158 60.80 -17.77 -24.40
C ASN A 158 62.31 -17.53 -24.32
N THR A 159 63.04 -18.46 -23.72
CA THR A 159 64.40 -18.78 -24.14
C THR A 159 64.57 -20.29 -24.10
N GLU A 160 64.10 -20.95 -25.17
CA GLU A 160 64.74 -22.18 -25.65
C GLU A 160 66.01 -21.77 -26.40
N LYS A 161 67.13 -22.38 -26.01
CA LYS A 161 68.37 -22.70 -26.77
C LYS A 161 69.32 -23.36 -25.76
N GLN A 162 70.07 -24.42 -25.99
CA GLN A 162 70.26 -25.39 -27.05
C GLN A 162 71.31 -26.36 -26.44
N GLU A 163 71.18 -27.66 -26.69
CA GLU A 163 72.27 -28.63 -26.92
C GLU A 163 73.54 -28.60 -26.03
N SER A 164 73.75 -29.65 -25.22
CA SER A 164 74.80 -30.68 -25.42
C SER A 164 74.76 -31.74 -24.32
#